data_AF-A0A3E0R0Y2-F1
#
_entry.id   AF-A0A3E0R0Y2-F1
#
_cell.length_a   1.000
_cell.length_b   1.000
_cell.length_c   1.000
_cell.angle_alpha   90.00
_cell.angle_beta   90.00
_cell.angle_gamma   90.00
#
_symmetry.space_group_name_H-M   'P 1'
#
loop_
_entity.id
_entity.type
_entity.pdbx_description
1 polymer ?
#
loop_
_entity_poly.entity_id
_entity_poly.type
_entity_poly.pdbx_seq_one_letter_code
_entity_poly.pdbx_strand_id
1 'polypeptide(L)'
;MKSLYQFIVKPNGERYNNTKKIGDTSLLLNTSIESFRHINKEAIVVSTPAAFNTGINVGDTILIHHNIFRRYYDIKGKEKNGSTYFKDNMYFVNPDQVYGYKKDNDWVMVNNRCFVKPIKETSSYSNEKEQKHIGILKYGNNVLEALQINPGSLVGFTPNSEWEFIIDDERLYCMKSNDIAIKYERKGHEEEYNPSWAKSS
;
A
#
# COMPACT_ATOMS: atom_id res chain seq x y z
N MET A 1 -19.86 -18.73 1.57
CA MET A 1 -20.13 -17.89 0.38
C MET A 1 -18.82 -17.78 -0.39
N LYS A 2 -18.79 -18.22 -1.66
CA LYS A 2 -17.56 -18.24 -2.47
C LYS A 2 -17.84 -17.53 -3.78
N SER A 3 -17.10 -16.48 -4.09
CA SER A 3 -17.17 -15.83 -5.40
C SER A 3 -16.36 -16.64 -6.41
N LEU A 4 -16.80 -16.63 -7.67
CA LEU A 4 -16.11 -17.37 -8.72
C LEU A 4 -14.75 -16.74 -9.04
N TYR A 5 -14.71 -15.40 -9.12
CA TYR A 5 -13.53 -14.67 -9.62
C TYR A 5 -12.92 -13.68 -8.62
N GLN A 6 -13.63 -13.31 -7.55
CA GLN A 6 -13.21 -12.25 -6.64
C GLN A 6 -12.90 -12.79 -5.24
N PHE A 7 -12.01 -12.11 -4.52
CA PHE A 7 -11.89 -12.26 -3.08
C PHE A 7 -13.07 -11.57 -2.39
N ILE A 8 -13.43 -12.08 -1.21
CA ILE A 8 -14.28 -11.38 -0.26
C ILE A 8 -13.42 -11.04 0.94
N VAL A 9 -13.36 -9.76 1.32
CA VAL A 9 -12.47 -9.28 2.39
C VAL A 9 -13.19 -8.33 3.34
N LYS A 10 -12.61 -8.15 4.53
CA LYS A 10 -12.99 -7.12 5.50
C LYS A 10 -11.79 -6.22 5.79
N PRO A 11 -11.98 -4.93 6.14
CA PRO A 11 -10.86 -4.09 6.56
C PRO A 11 -10.16 -4.70 7.79
N ASN A 12 -8.83 -4.61 7.81
CA ASN A 12 -8.06 -4.94 9.00
C ASN A 12 -8.14 -3.76 9.98
N GLY A 13 -9.07 -3.83 10.93
CA GLY A 13 -9.40 -2.70 11.83
C GLY A 13 -10.46 -1.79 11.23
N GLU A 14 -10.26 -0.48 11.36
CA GLU A 14 -11.20 0.52 10.86
C GLU A 14 -11.06 0.73 9.35
N ARG A 15 -12.13 1.23 8.74
CA ARG A 15 -12.15 1.53 7.30
C ARG A 15 -11.26 2.71 6.92
N TYR A 16 -11.10 3.65 7.85
CA TYR A 16 -10.30 4.86 7.68
C TYR A 16 -9.24 4.95 8.76
N ASN A 17 -8.06 5.42 8.35
CA ASN A 17 -6.92 5.70 9.22
C ASN A 17 -6.78 7.22 9.37
N ASN A 18 -7.88 7.91 9.68
CA ASN A 18 -7.97 9.38 9.72
C ASN A 18 -7.94 9.95 11.15
N THR A 19 -7.74 9.14 12.19
CA THR A 19 -7.65 9.60 13.58
C THR A 19 -6.26 9.31 14.11
N LYS A 20 -5.65 10.29 14.81
CA LYS A 20 -4.37 10.12 15.51
C LYS A 20 -4.51 10.54 16.97
N LYS A 21 -4.03 9.69 17.89
CA LYS A 21 -3.99 10.01 19.31
C LYS A 21 -2.73 10.82 19.63
N ILE A 22 -2.89 11.95 20.32
CA ILE A 22 -1.80 12.82 20.78
C ILE A 22 -2.03 13.08 22.27
N GLY A 23 -1.27 12.37 23.12
CA GLY A 23 -1.52 12.34 24.56
C GLY A 23 -2.92 11.80 24.87
N ASP A 24 -3.72 12.60 25.57
CA ASP A 24 -5.10 12.26 25.94
C ASP A 24 -6.15 12.66 24.89
N THR A 25 -5.75 13.36 23.82
CA THR A 25 -6.67 13.89 22.80
C THR A 25 -6.57 13.11 21.49
N SER A 26 -7.72 12.84 20.87
CA SER A 26 -7.79 12.27 19.53
C SER A 26 -7.98 13.38 18.49
N LEU A 27 -7.05 13.50 17.56
CA LEU A 27 -7.10 14.44 16.45
C LEU A 27 -7.65 13.76 15.19
N LEU A 28 -8.73 14.29 14.64
CA LEU A 28 -9.23 13.87 13.33
C LEU A 28 -8.42 14.59 12.23
N LEU A 29 -7.57 13.84 11.54
CA LEU A 29 -6.67 14.33 10.49
C LEU A 29 -7.43 14.70 9.21
N ASN A 30 -8.53 14.02 8.93
CA ASN A 30 -9.35 14.30 7.76
C ASN A 30 -10.81 13.95 7.98
N THR A 31 -11.69 14.91 7.70
CA THR A 31 -13.15 14.76 7.73
C THR A 31 -13.73 14.30 6.39
N SER A 32 -12.96 14.41 5.29
CA SER A 32 -13.43 14.04 3.95
C SER A 32 -13.35 12.53 3.73
N ILE A 33 -14.53 11.91 3.62
CA ILE A 33 -14.71 10.48 3.31
C ILE A 33 -14.21 10.08 1.92
N GLU A 34 -14.00 11.06 1.02
CA GLU A 34 -13.62 10.83 -0.36
C GLU A 34 -12.11 10.72 -0.55
N SER A 35 -11.33 11.20 0.43
CA SER A 35 -9.87 11.23 0.35
C SER A 35 -9.29 9.82 0.47
N PHE A 36 -8.76 9.30 -0.64
CA PHE A 36 -8.13 7.98 -0.68
C PHE A 36 -6.91 7.83 0.22
N ARG A 37 -6.29 8.94 0.64
CA ARG A 37 -5.06 8.95 1.45
C ARG A 37 -5.26 8.28 2.81
N HIS A 38 -6.46 8.40 3.39
CA HIS A 38 -6.76 7.89 4.73
C HIS A 38 -7.64 6.64 4.69
N ILE A 39 -7.78 6.00 3.53
CA ILE A 39 -8.50 4.73 3.42
C ILE A 39 -7.54 3.61 3.81
N ASN A 40 -8.03 2.67 4.63
CA ASN A 40 -7.27 1.48 4.99
C ASN A 40 -6.95 0.66 3.73
N LYS A 41 -5.71 0.19 3.60
CA LYS A 41 -5.23 -0.60 2.46
C LYS A 41 -4.88 -2.03 2.87
N GLU A 42 -5.16 -2.40 4.12
CA GLU A 42 -5.00 -3.75 4.65
C GLU A 42 -6.37 -4.39 4.87
N ALA A 43 -6.48 -5.65 4.48
CA ALA A 43 -7.72 -6.40 4.59
C ALA A 43 -7.48 -7.85 4.99
N ILE A 44 -8.44 -8.43 5.70
CA ILE A 44 -8.46 -9.84 6.09
C ILE A 44 -9.34 -10.60 5.10
N VAL A 45 -8.80 -11.69 4.54
CA VAL A 45 -9.52 -12.52 3.56
C VAL A 45 -10.59 -13.36 4.23
N VAL A 46 -11.84 -13.20 3.79
CA VAL A 46 -12.99 -14.00 4.23
C VAL A 46 -13.26 -15.16 3.28
N SER A 47 -13.04 -14.96 1.98
CA SER A 47 -13.17 -15.99 0.95
C SER A 47 -12.20 -15.75 -0.19
N THR A 48 -11.63 -16.83 -0.70
CA THR A 48 -10.80 -16.83 -1.92
C THR A 48 -11.66 -17.15 -3.15
N PRO A 49 -11.28 -16.66 -4.34
CA PRO A 49 -11.98 -16.96 -5.58
C PRO A 49 -11.87 -18.45 -5.92
N ALA A 50 -12.92 -19.04 -6.50
CA ALA A 50 -12.91 -20.45 -6.88
C ALA A 50 -12.10 -20.74 -8.15
N ALA A 51 -12.01 -19.78 -9.07
CA ALA A 51 -11.39 -19.97 -10.38
C ALA A 51 -9.86 -19.87 -10.38
N PHE A 52 -9.24 -19.32 -9.33
CA PHE A 52 -7.82 -19.00 -9.30
C PHE A 52 -7.13 -19.57 -8.06
N ASN A 53 -5.93 -20.11 -8.23
CA ASN A 53 -5.04 -20.47 -7.14
C ASN A 53 -3.96 -19.38 -6.99
N THR A 54 -4.11 -18.52 -5.99
CA THR A 54 -3.23 -17.35 -5.79
C THR A 54 -2.23 -17.51 -4.65
N GLY A 55 -2.23 -18.66 -3.97
CA GLY A 55 -1.43 -18.88 -2.75
C GLY A 55 -1.90 -18.11 -1.51
N ILE A 56 -3.00 -17.36 -1.62
CA ILE A 56 -3.64 -16.62 -0.52
C ILE A 56 -4.77 -17.47 0.05
N ASN A 57 -4.85 -17.55 1.37
CA ASN A 57 -5.83 -18.34 2.11
C ASN A 57 -6.83 -17.47 2.86
N VAL A 58 -7.91 -18.09 3.33
CA VAL A 58 -8.87 -17.45 4.23
C VAL A 58 -8.18 -17.17 5.56
N GLY A 59 -8.32 -15.93 6.06
CA GLY A 59 -7.67 -15.43 7.26
C GLY A 59 -6.39 -14.63 7.00
N ASP A 60 -5.81 -14.71 5.81
CA ASP A 60 -4.59 -13.97 5.48
C ASP A 60 -4.86 -12.46 5.41
N THR A 61 -3.86 -11.67 5.80
CA THR A 61 -3.84 -10.22 5.62
C THR A 61 -3.28 -9.89 4.25
N ILE A 62 -3.99 -9.05 3.49
CA ILE A 62 -3.61 -8.63 2.14
C ILE A 62 -3.55 -7.11 2.01
N LEU A 63 -2.68 -6.63 1.13
CA LEU A 63 -2.61 -5.25 0.67
C LEU A 63 -3.49 -5.07 -0.55
N ILE A 64 -4.33 -4.03 -0.55
CA ILE A 64 -5.34 -3.81 -1.58
C ILE A 64 -5.32 -2.40 -2.13
N HIS A 65 -5.95 -2.24 -3.29
CA HIS A 65 -6.15 -0.95 -3.93
C HIS A 65 -6.92 0.04 -3.02
N HIS A 66 -6.51 1.30 -3.03
CA HIS A 66 -7.06 2.37 -2.17
C HIS A 66 -8.57 2.65 -2.35
N ASN A 67 -9.17 2.21 -3.46
CA ASN A 67 -10.61 2.40 -3.71
C ASN A 67 -11.51 1.29 -3.15
N ILE A 68 -10.97 0.16 -2.67
CA ILE A 68 -11.81 -0.96 -2.24
C ILE A 68 -12.74 -0.55 -1.09
N PHE A 69 -12.23 0.19 -0.13
CA PHE A 69 -13.01 0.68 1.00
C PHE A 69 -13.45 2.13 0.81
N ARG A 70 -13.64 2.62 -0.42
CA ARG A 70 -14.03 4.01 -0.66
C ARG A 70 -15.53 4.25 -0.56
N ARG A 71 -15.90 5.39 0.01
CA ARG A 71 -17.26 5.94 0.03
C ARG A 71 -17.26 7.24 -0.77
N TYR A 72 -18.43 7.61 -1.23
CA TYR A 72 -18.63 8.82 -2.02
C TYR A 72 -19.96 9.45 -1.66
N TYR A 73 -20.12 10.74 -1.94
CA TYR A 73 -21.43 11.39 -1.89
C TYR A 73 -22.13 11.24 -3.24
N ASP A 74 -23.41 10.87 -3.21
CA ASP A 74 -24.23 10.96 -4.41
C ASP A 74 -24.55 12.43 -4.75
N ILE A 75 -25.23 12.65 -5.88
CA ILE A 75 -25.61 14.00 -6.36
C ILE A 75 -26.47 14.77 -5.32
N LYS A 76 -27.09 14.06 -4.37
CA LYS A 76 -27.90 14.64 -3.29
C LYS A 76 -27.12 14.81 -1.98
N GLY A 77 -25.80 14.63 -2.00
CA GLY A 77 -24.95 14.73 -0.81
C GLY A 77 -25.13 13.57 0.17
N LYS A 78 -25.75 12.45 -0.24
CA LYS A 78 -25.92 11.28 0.63
C LYS A 78 -24.74 10.34 0.48
N GLU A 79 -24.20 9.91 1.61
CA GLU A 79 -23.06 9.01 1.65
C GLU A 79 -23.45 7.61 1.15
N LYS A 80 -22.69 7.11 0.17
CA LYS A 80 -22.87 5.78 -0.42
C LYS A 80 -21.57 5.00 -0.48
N ASN A 81 -21.70 3.69 -0.30
CA ASN A 81 -20.58 2.78 -0.48
C ASN A 81 -20.19 2.68 -1.95
N GLY A 82 -18.88 2.53 -2.21
CA GLY A 82 -18.34 2.18 -3.51
C GLY A 82 -18.92 0.88 -4.06
N SER A 83 -18.76 0.67 -5.36
CA SER A 83 -19.24 -0.51 -6.10
C SER A 83 -18.67 -1.84 -5.59
N THR A 84 -17.57 -1.81 -4.85
CA THR A 84 -16.91 -2.97 -4.23
C THR A 84 -17.61 -3.45 -2.97
N TYR A 85 -18.44 -2.63 -2.34
CA TYR A 85 -19.16 -3.02 -1.12
C TYR A 85 -20.18 -4.10 -1.40
N PHE A 86 -20.21 -5.09 -0.53
CA PHE A 86 -21.15 -6.20 -0.62
C PHE A 86 -22.19 -6.14 0.52
N LYS A 87 -21.86 -6.66 1.71
CA LYS A 87 -22.69 -6.62 2.92
C LYS A 87 -21.85 -6.83 4.17
N ASP A 88 -22.36 -6.48 5.35
CA ASP A 88 -21.73 -6.78 6.65
C ASP A 88 -20.24 -6.39 6.72
N ASN A 89 -19.92 -5.20 6.19
CA ASN A 89 -18.56 -4.67 6.06
C ASN A 89 -17.61 -5.54 5.21
N MET A 90 -18.17 -6.37 4.33
CA MET A 90 -17.43 -7.16 3.35
C MET A 90 -17.40 -6.48 1.99
N TYR A 91 -16.29 -6.67 1.29
CA TYR A 91 -16.01 -6.06 0.00
C TYR A 91 -15.48 -7.09 -0.97
N PHE A 92 -15.81 -6.93 -2.25
CA PHE A 92 -15.21 -7.68 -3.34
C PHE A 92 -13.90 -7.04 -3.77
N VAL A 93 -12.89 -7.87 -3.97
CA VAL A 93 -11.58 -7.45 -4.48
C VAL A 93 -11.20 -8.36 -5.64
N ASN A 94 -10.90 -7.76 -6.78
CA ASN A 94 -10.38 -8.52 -7.91
C ASN A 94 -8.92 -8.91 -7.67
N PRO A 95 -8.42 -10.03 -8.22
CA PRO A 95 -7.03 -10.45 -8.05
C PRO A 95 -5.97 -9.41 -8.49
N ASP A 96 -6.27 -8.59 -9.49
CA ASP A 96 -5.39 -7.50 -9.97
C ASP A 96 -5.32 -6.30 -9.01
N GLN A 97 -6.30 -6.19 -8.10
CA GLN A 97 -6.38 -5.15 -7.07
C GLN A 97 -5.71 -5.56 -5.76
N VAL A 98 -5.19 -6.80 -5.68
CA VAL A 98 -4.33 -7.27 -4.59
C VAL A 98 -2.87 -6.94 -4.94
N TYR A 99 -2.15 -6.32 -4.01
CA TYR A 99 -0.79 -5.81 -4.21
C TYR A 99 0.26 -6.66 -3.51
N GLY A 100 -0.12 -7.30 -2.41
CA GLY A 100 0.69 -8.26 -1.69
C GLY A 100 -0.12 -8.95 -0.58
N TYR A 101 0.46 -9.95 0.04
CA TYR A 101 -0.14 -10.65 1.18
C TYR A 101 0.92 -11.00 2.22
N LYS A 102 0.51 -11.07 3.49
CA LYS A 102 1.41 -11.37 4.60
C LYS A 102 1.54 -12.88 4.73
N LYS A 103 2.78 -13.37 4.77
CA LYS A 103 3.12 -14.79 4.95
C LYS A 103 4.34 -14.90 5.84
N ASP A 104 4.27 -15.73 6.88
CA ASP A 104 5.39 -15.97 7.81
C ASP A 104 6.01 -14.68 8.39
N ASN A 105 5.15 -13.69 8.65
CA ASN A 105 5.50 -12.34 9.13
C ASN A 105 6.27 -11.45 8.14
N ASP A 106 6.35 -11.84 6.87
CA ASP A 106 6.90 -11.03 5.78
C ASP A 106 5.84 -10.76 4.71
N TRP A 107 6.08 -9.79 3.83
CA TRP A 107 5.15 -9.39 2.78
C TRP A 107 5.58 -9.94 1.42
N VAL A 108 4.72 -10.77 0.84
CA VAL A 108 4.89 -11.34 -0.50
C VAL A 108 4.13 -10.49 -1.52
N MET A 109 4.85 -9.94 -2.50
CA MET A 109 4.26 -9.08 -3.53
C MET A 109 3.65 -9.89 -4.67
N VAL A 110 2.55 -9.38 -5.22
CA VAL A 110 1.86 -10.01 -6.36
C VAL A 110 1.84 -9.09 -7.58
N ASN A 111 1.49 -9.62 -8.75
CA ASN A 111 1.27 -8.84 -9.98
C ASN A 111 2.47 -7.96 -10.39
N ASN A 112 3.70 -8.44 -10.17
CA ASN A 112 4.95 -7.71 -10.43
C ASN A 112 4.98 -6.34 -9.75
N ARG A 113 4.34 -6.22 -8.58
CA ARG A 113 4.44 -5.04 -7.72
C ARG A 113 5.70 -5.10 -6.88
N CYS A 114 6.24 -3.95 -6.56
CA CYS A 114 7.34 -3.79 -5.64
C CYS A 114 7.10 -2.57 -4.75
N PHE A 115 7.81 -2.49 -3.63
CA PHE A 115 7.72 -1.40 -2.69
C PHE A 115 9.09 -0.79 -2.45
N VAL A 116 9.18 0.52 -2.67
CA VAL A 116 10.40 1.31 -2.53
C VAL A 116 10.23 2.28 -1.38
N LYS A 117 11.21 2.35 -0.50
CA LYS A 117 11.25 3.33 0.58
C LYS A 117 11.98 4.58 0.12
N PRO A 118 11.40 5.78 0.24
CA PRO A 118 12.10 7.00 -0.10
C PRO A 118 13.32 7.21 0.79
N ILE A 119 14.30 7.97 0.29
CA ILE A 119 15.51 8.35 1.03
C ILE A 119 15.53 9.85 1.31
N LYS A 120 16.25 10.25 2.36
CA LYS A 120 16.36 11.66 2.73
C LYS A 120 17.09 12.46 1.67
N GLU A 121 16.58 13.66 1.43
CA GLU A 121 17.31 14.67 0.68
C GLU A 121 18.50 15.17 1.52
N THR A 122 19.67 15.25 0.88
CA THR A 122 20.92 15.69 1.53
C THR A 122 21.46 16.98 0.94
N SER A 123 20.93 17.42 -0.21
CA SER A 123 21.33 18.66 -0.88
C SER A 123 20.82 19.89 -0.13
N SER A 124 21.71 20.83 0.18
CA SER A 124 21.35 22.14 0.74
C SER A 124 20.60 23.05 -0.24
N TYR A 125 20.49 22.64 -1.50
CA TYR A 125 19.82 23.41 -2.57
C TYR A 125 18.37 22.97 -2.80
N SER A 126 17.91 21.94 -2.10
CA SER A 126 16.56 21.40 -2.22
C SER A 126 15.74 21.70 -0.97
N ASN A 127 14.49 22.12 -1.16
CA ASN A 127 13.52 22.28 -0.07
C ASN A 127 12.70 20.99 0.17
N GLU A 128 12.95 19.95 -0.62
CA GLU A 128 12.26 18.68 -0.49
C GLU A 128 12.85 17.88 0.68
N LYS A 129 12.02 17.05 1.31
CA LYS A 129 12.48 16.19 2.42
C LYS A 129 13.11 14.89 1.94
N GLU A 130 12.82 14.51 0.70
CA GLU A 130 13.23 13.26 0.08
C GLU A 130 13.84 13.50 -1.29
N GLN A 131 14.75 12.62 -1.71
CA GLN A 131 15.28 12.67 -3.07
C GLN A 131 14.19 12.23 -4.06
N LYS A 132 13.99 13.04 -5.10
CA LYS A 132 12.99 12.75 -6.12
C LYS A 132 13.37 11.48 -6.88
N HIS A 133 12.41 10.57 -6.99
CA HIS A 133 12.50 9.38 -7.83
C HIS A 133 13.61 8.40 -7.46
N ILE A 134 14.12 8.46 -6.23
CA ILE A 134 15.17 7.57 -5.74
C ILE A 134 14.73 6.99 -4.39
N GLY A 135 15.00 5.70 -4.19
CA GLY A 135 14.73 5.03 -2.93
C GLY A 135 15.37 3.66 -2.82
N ILE A 136 15.13 3.00 -1.70
CA ILE A 136 15.65 1.67 -1.39
C ILE A 136 14.53 0.65 -1.57
N LEU A 137 14.77 -0.37 -2.39
CA LEU A 137 13.81 -1.45 -2.57
C LEU A 137 13.62 -2.20 -1.24
N LYS A 138 12.38 -2.24 -0.71
CA LYS A 138 12.04 -2.98 0.51
C LYS A 138 11.46 -4.34 0.19
N TYR A 139 10.40 -4.37 -0.63
CA TYR A 139 9.77 -5.61 -1.07
C TYR A 139 9.92 -5.75 -2.58
N GLY A 140 10.62 -6.81 -2.99
CA GLY A 140 10.88 -7.15 -4.38
C GLY A 140 9.91 -8.17 -4.95
N ASN A 141 10.25 -8.69 -6.12
CA ASN A 141 9.59 -9.82 -6.75
C ASN A 141 10.57 -10.52 -7.70
N ASN A 142 10.17 -11.70 -8.18
CA ASN A 142 11.01 -12.55 -9.03
C ASN A 142 11.48 -11.84 -10.33
N VAL A 143 10.72 -10.87 -10.85
CA VAL A 143 11.13 -10.09 -12.04
C VAL A 143 12.33 -9.21 -11.73
N LEU A 144 12.31 -8.52 -10.59
CA LEU A 144 13.43 -7.67 -10.16
C LEU A 144 14.64 -8.50 -9.73
N GLU A 145 14.42 -9.63 -9.05
CA GLU A 145 15.49 -10.56 -8.67
C GLU A 145 16.24 -11.11 -9.89
N ALA A 146 15.53 -11.44 -10.98
CA ALA A 146 16.13 -11.86 -12.25
C ALA A 146 17.02 -10.77 -12.88
N LEU A 147 16.75 -9.49 -12.58
CA LEU A 147 17.55 -8.33 -12.98
C LEU A 147 18.63 -7.99 -11.95
N GLN A 148 18.86 -8.85 -10.95
CA GLN A 148 19.78 -8.63 -9.83
C GLN A 148 19.44 -7.40 -8.99
N ILE A 149 18.17 -6.98 -8.97
CA ILE A 149 17.64 -5.91 -8.13
C ILE A 149 16.93 -6.56 -6.95
N ASN A 150 17.66 -6.67 -5.84
CA ASN A 150 17.20 -7.33 -4.62
C ASN A 150 16.78 -6.31 -3.56
N PRO A 151 15.94 -6.67 -2.57
CA PRO A 151 15.72 -5.86 -1.38
C PRO A 151 17.01 -5.30 -0.80
N GLY A 152 17.01 -4.01 -0.46
CA GLY A 152 18.19 -3.25 -0.03
C GLY A 152 18.94 -2.54 -1.18
N SER A 153 18.61 -2.80 -2.43
CA SER A 153 19.18 -2.08 -3.59
C SER A 153 18.69 -0.64 -3.66
N LEU A 154 19.59 0.28 -4.00
CA LEU A 154 19.25 1.66 -4.32
C LEU A 154 18.73 1.71 -5.77
N VAL A 155 17.52 2.22 -5.95
CA VAL A 155 16.82 2.22 -7.23
C VAL A 155 16.26 3.60 -7.56
N GLY A 156 16.28 3.93 -8.85
CA GLY A 156 15.55 5.04 -9.42
C GLY A 156 14.31 4.56 -10.15
N PHE A 157 13.22 5.32 -10.05
CA PHE A 157 11.93 4.97 -10.65
C PHE A 157 11.36 6.11 -11.49
N THR A 158 10.39 5.80 -12.36
CA THR A 158 9.81 6.81 -13.26
C THR A 158 8.90 7.79 -12.52
N PRO A 159 8.82 9.06 -12.94
CA PRO A 159 7.90 10.02 -12.32
C PRO A 159 6.43 9.57 -12.36
N ASN A 160 5.66 9.90 -11.32
CA ASN A 160 4.24 9.58 -11.16
C ASN A 160 3.94 8.08 -11.02
N SER A 161 4.95 7.27 -10.67
CA SER A 161 4.78 5.85 -10.36
C SER A 161 4.53 5.60 -8.86
N GLU A 162 4.60 6.65 -8.03
CA GLU A 162 4.64 6.56 -6.58
C GLU A 162 3.24 6.44 -5.96
N TRP A 163 2.80 5.21 -5.65
CA TRP A 163 1.59 4.99 -4.87
C TRP A 163 1.92 4.81 -3.40
N GLU A 164 1.47 5.73 -2.55
CA GLU A 164 1.81 5.70 -1.12
C GLU A 164 1.04 4.62 -0.35
N PHE A 165 1.77 3.85 0.45
CA PHE A 165 1.28 2.89 1.43
C PHE A 165 1.96 3.13 2.78
N ILE A 166 1.24 2.81 3.85
CA ILE A 166 1.80 2.70 5.20
C ILE A 166 1.71 1.23 5.55
N ILE A 167 2.86 0.59 5.76
CA ILE A 167 2.97 -0.84 6.07
C ILE A 167 3.93 -0.96 7.23
N ASP A 168 3.50 -1.61 8.31
CA ASP A 168 4.30 -1.78 9.54
C ASP A 168 4.95 -0.46 10.01
N ASP A 169 4.16 0.62 10.07
CA ASP A 169 4.57 1.99 10.44
C ASP A 169 5.62 2.65 9.52
N GLU A 170 5.89 2.06 8.36
CA GLU A 170 6.78 2.60 7.33
C GLU A 170 6.00 3.11 6.13
N ARG A 171 6.34 4.33 5.68
CA ARG A 171 5.83 4.86 4.43
C ARG A 171 6.62 4.32 3.24
N LEU A 172 5.92 3.67 2.33
CA LEU A 172 6.49 3.03 1.15
C LEU A 172 5.74 3.45 -0.11
N TYR A 173 6.46 3.45 -1.24
CA TYR A 173 5.89 3.64 -2.56
C TYR A 173 5.73 2.30 -3.27
N CYS A 174 4.49 1.93 -3.56
CA CYS A 174 4.16 0.80 -4.40
C CYS A 174 4.21 1.22 -5.87
N MET A 175 4.90 0.44 -6.69
CA MET A 175 4.98 0.62 -8.14
C MET A 175 5.07 -0.74 -8.83
N LYS A 176 5.04 -0.77 -10.17
CA LYS A 176 5.31 -2.01 -10.92
C LYS A 176 6.82 -2.16 -11.13
N SER A 177 7.28 -3.39 -11.33
CA SER A 177 8.70 -3.65 -11.65
C SER A 177 9.20 -2.84 -12.85
N ASN A 178 8.35 -2.62 -13.86
CA ASN A 178 8.69 -1.85 -15.05
C ASN A 178 8.87 -0.35 -14.78
N ASP A 179 8.37 0.16 -13.66
CA ASP A 179 8.56 1.57 -13.27
C ASP A 179 9.94 1.79 -12.64
N ILE A 180 10.67 0.72 -12.30
CA ILE A 180 12.07 0.79 -11.88
C ILE A 180 12.94 1.04 -13.13
N ALA A 181 13.55 2.22 -13.20
CA ALA A 181 14.29 2.67 -14.37
C ALA A 181 15.79 2.38 -14.27
N ILE A 182 16.37 2.41 -13.07
CA ILE A 182 17.81 2.26 -12.86
C ILE A 182 18.12 1.67 -11.49
N LYS A 183 19.18 0.85 -11.43
CA LYS A 183 19.82 0.42 -10.18
C LYS A 183 21.09 1.23 -9.98
N TYR A 184 21.22 1.85 -8.83
CA TYR A 184 22.42 2.58 -8.43
C TYR A 184 23.34 1.70 -7.61
N GLU A 185 24.63 2.01 -7.63
CA GLU A 185 25.58 1.47 -6.65
C GLU A 185 25.35 2.18 -5.30
N ARG A 186 25.10 1.37 -4.26
CA ARG A 186 24.82 1.89 -2.92
C ARG A 186 26.13 2.13 -2.19
N LYS A 187 26.41 3.39 -1.82
CA LYS A 187 27.64 3.76 -1.10
C LYS A 187 27.52 3.65 0.42
N GLY A 188 26.32 3.41 0.94
CA GLY A 188 26.04 3.19 2.36
C GLY A 188 25.79 4.48 3.15
N HIS A 189 25.83 5.64 2.48
CA HIS A 189 25.50 6.94 3.09
C HIS A 189 24.02 7.32 2.93
N GLU A 190 23.26 6.55 2.15
CA GLU A 190 21.86 6.83 1.87
C GLU A 190 20.98 6.44 3.06
N GLU A 191 20.37 7.44 3.70
CA GLU A 191 19.48 7.24 4.84
C GLU A 191 18.02 7.12 4.38
N GLU A 192 17.33 6.08 4.84
CA GLU A 192 15.89 5.89 4.60
C GLU A 192 15.09 7.03 5.24
N TYR A 193 14.09 7.53 4.51
CA TYR A 193 13.16 8.54 5.01
C TYR A 193 11.84 7.88 5.41
N ASN A 194 11.48 8.01 6.69
CA ASN A 194 10.15 7.70 7.18
C ASN A 194 9.59 8.93 7.90
N PRO A 195 8.49 9.54 7.44
CA PRO A 195 7.95 10.71 8.11
C PRO A 195 7.38 10.34 9.48
N SER A 196 7.49 11.25 10.45
CA SER A 196 7.04 11.02 11.83
C SER A 196 5.55 10.70 11.95
N TRP A 197 4.75 11.08 10.96
CA TRP A 197 3.32 10.78 10.95
C TRP A 197 2.99 9.33 10.54
N ALA A 198 3.90 8.63 9.85
CA ALA A 198 3.69 7.25 9.40
C ALA A 198 3.69 6.24 10.56
N LYS A 199 4.36 6.58 11.67
CA LYS A 199 4.27 5.79 12.89
C LYS A 199 2.95 6.03 13.61
N SER A 200 2.18 4.97 13.79
CA SER A 200 1.12 4.90 14.78
C SER A 200 1.75 4.79 16.17
N SER A 201 1.18 5.51 17.15
CA SER A 201 1.55 5.44 18.57
C SER A 201 0.36 4.94 19.36
#